data_AF-A0A2V2EVB2-F1
#
_entry.id   AF-A0A2V2EVB2-F1
#
_cell.length_a   1.000
_cell.length_b   1.000
_cell.length_c   1.000
_cell.angle_alpha   90.00
_cell.angle_beta   90.00
_cell.angle_gamma   90.00
#
_symmetry.space_group_name_H-M   'P 1'
#
loop_
_entity.id
_entity.type
_entity.pdbx_description
1 polymer ?
#
loop_
_entity_poly.entity_id
_entity_poly.type
_entity_poly.pdbx_seq_one_letter_code
_entity_poly.pdbx_strand_id
1 'polypeptide(L)'
;MVKKRIYLTKRQYKIAKYIYKKEPDEAQLREKFKLSEEECAALLESLAEILTIGADNRLRLNEKGLVAYEEKHERESIRRLAWTALWITVGISAAALAVSIVAIAIH
;
A
#
# COMPACT_ATOMS: atom_id res chain seq x y z
N MET A 1 20.75 9.81 18.03
CA MET A 1 19.70 10.52 17.26
C MET A 1 18.50 9.61 17.09
N VAL A 2 17.36 9.96 17.66
CA VAL A 2 16.12 9.18 17.51
C VAL A 2 15.68 9.29 16.05
N LYS A 3 15.73 8.20 15.26
CA LYS A 3 15.19 8.18 13.90
C LYS A 3 13.67 8.44 14.01
N LYS A 4 13.24 9.66 13.67
CA LYS A 4 11.83 10.04 13.64
C LYS A 4 11.13 9.12 12.63
N ARG A 5 10.34 8.16 13.11
CA ARG A 5 9.57 7.26 12.23
C ARG A 5 8.48 8.06 11.54
N ILE A 6 8.50 8.06 10.21
CA ILE A 6 7.49 8.74 9.41
C ILE A 6 6.35 7.76 9.15
N TYR A 7 5.19 8.02 9.74
CA TYR A 7 4.00 7.20 9.54
C TYR A 7 3.15 7.78 8.42
N LEU A 8 3.03 7.06 7.30
CA LEU A 8 2.16 7.45 6.20
C LEU A 8 0.70 7.14 6.55
N THR A 9 -0.21 8.08 6.30
CA THR A 9 -1.66 7.80 6.28
C THR A 9 -2.04 6.90 5.11
N LYS A 10 -3.26 6.36 5.08
CA LYS A 10 -3.73 5.48 3.97
C LYS A 10 -3.72 6.20 2.63
N ARG A 11 -4.10 7.49 2.60
CA ARG A 11 -4.07 8.34 1.40
C ARG A 11 -2.62 8.57 0.95
N GLN A 12 -1.75 9.02 1.86
CA GLN A 12 -0.33 9.25 1.58
C GLN A 12 0.40 8.01 1.09
N TYR A 13 0.11 6.84 1.66
CA TYR A 13 0.70 5.58 1.19
C TYR A 13 0.27 5.20 -0.23
N LYS A 14 -1.01 5.38 -0.59
CA LYS A 14 -1.46 5.14 -1.97
C LYS A 14 -0.72 6.04 -2.96
N ILE A 15 -0.47 7.28 -2.56
CA ILE A 15 0.24 8.28 -3.35
C ILE A 15 1.73 7.93 -3.45
N ALA A 16 2.39 7.66 -2.33
CA ALA A 16 3.78 7.19 -2.29
C ALA A 16 3.97 5.92 -3.14
N LYS A 17 3.02 4.97 -3.08
CA LYS A 17 2.99 3.77 -3.92
C LYS A 17 2.90 4.10 -5.41
N TYR A 18 2.09 5.09 -5.78
CA TYR A 18 1.94 5.52 -7.17
C TYR A 18 3.22 6.20 -7.66
N ILE A 19 3.79 7.09 -6.84
CA ILE A 19 5.05 7.79 -7.10
C ILE A 19 6.20 6.78 -7.27
N TYR A 20 6.35 5.84 -6.34
CA TYR A 20 7.36 4.79 -6.40
C TYR A 20 7.28 3.94 -7.68
N LYS A 21 6.07 3.69 -8.21
CA LYS A 21 5.86 2.81 -9.36
C LYS A 21 5.92 3.50 -10.71
N LYS A 22 5.59 4.78 -10.76
CA LYS A 22 5.32 5.50 -12.02
C LYS A 22 6.16 6.75 -12.21
N GLU A 23 6.76 7.27 -11.14
CA GLU A 23 7.48 8.54 -11.13
C GLU A 23 6.70 9.63 -11.90
N PRO A 24 5.44 9.90 -11.52
CA PRO A 24 4.57 10.80 -12.26
C PRO A 24 5.04 12.24 -12.12
N ASP A 25 4.64 13.08 -13.07
CA ASP A 25 4.63 14.53 -12.87
C ASP A 25 3.42 14.94 -12.00
N GLU A 26 3.38 16.22 -11.60
CA GLU A 26 2.28 16.75 -10.78
C GLU A 26 0.91 16.66 -11.50
N ALA A 27 0.88 16.83 -12.82
CA ALA A 27 -0.35 16.77 -13.61
C ALA A 27 -0.96 15.36 -13.60
N GLN A 28 -0.14 14.33 -13.82
CA GLN A 28 -0.52 12.92 -13.72
C GLN A 28 -0.95 12.55 -12.31
N LEU A 29 -0.33 13.14 -11.28
CA LEU A 29 -0.73 12.93 -9.90
C LEU A 29 -2.14 13.49 -9.65
N ARG A 30 -2.40 14.72 -10.08
CA ARG A 30 -3.70 15.39 -9.97
C ARG A 30 -4.80 14.62 -10.67
N GLU A 31 -4.56 14.20 -11.90
CA GLU A 31 -5.52 13.42 -12.69
C GLU A 31 -5.83 12.08 -12.01
N LYS A 32 -4.80 11.36 -11.54
CA LYS A 32 -4.98 10.04 -10.93
C LYS A 32 -5.79 10.07 -9.64
N PHE A 33 -5.56 11.09 -8.81
CA PHE A 33 -6.19 11.22 -7.50
C PHE A 33 -7.39 12.18 -7.48
N LYS A 34 -7.75 12.75 -8.63
CA LYS A 34 -8.82 13.75 -8.79
C LYS A 34 -8.67 14.89 -7.79
N LEU A 35 -7.46 15.45 -7.69
CA LEU A 35 -7.13 16.53 -6.76
C LEU A 35 -7.32 17.88 -7.44
N SER A 36 -7.82 18.87 -6.69
CA SER A 36 -7.67 20.27 -7.09
C SER A 36 -6.19 20.69 -7.03
N GLU A 37 -5.88 21.85 -7.60
CA GLU A 37 -4.52 22.41 -7.54
C GLU A 37 -4.05 22.64 -6.11
N GLU A 38 -4.94 23.25 -5.31
CA GLU A 38 -4.72 23.55 -3.89
C GLU A 38 -4.55 22.27 -3.06
N GLU A 39 -5.40 21.27 -3.32
CA GLU A 39 -5.28 19.97 -2.64
C GLU A 39 -3.97 19.26 -2.99
N CYS A 40 -3.53 19.36 -4.25
CA CYS A 40 -2.27 18.78 -4.69
C CYS A 40 -1.09 19.47 -4.03
N ALA A 41 -1.08 20.81 -3.98
CA ALA A 41 -0.04 21.59 -3.32
C ALA A 41 0.05 21.27 -1.82
N ALA A 42 -1.07 21.28 -1.10
CA ALA A 42 -1.11 20.91 0.31
C ALA A 42 -0.65 19.47 0.56
N LEU A 43 -0.96 18.56 -0.37
CA LEU A 43 -0.55 17.18 -0.28
C LEU A 43 0.95 17.01 -0.52
N LEU A 44 1.51 17.70 -1.51
CA LEU A 44 2.95 17.71 -1.79
C LEU A 44 3.71 18.34 -0.63
N GLU A 45 3.19 19.42 -0.02
CA GLU A 45 3.76 20.02 1.18
C GLU A 45 3.77 19.03 2.35
N SER A 46 2.66 18.30 2.57
CA SER A 46 2.59 17.26 3.61
C SER A 46 3.56 16.09 3.38
N LEU A 47 4.00 15.90 2.13
CA LEU A 47 4.92 14.86 1.71
C LEU A 47 6.31 15.39 1.37
N ALA A 48 6.58 16.69 1.58
CA ALA A 48 7.84 17.32 1.21
C ALA A 48 9.03 16.69 1.95
N GLU A 49 8.83 16.21 3.18
CA GLU A 49 9.86 15.50 3.95
C GLU A 49 10.27 14.15 3.33
N ILE A 50 9.43 13.56 2.47
CA ILE A 50 9.61 12.21 1.91
C ILE A 50 9.72 12.17 0.38
N LEU A 51 9.49 13.30 -0.29
CA LEU A 51 9.55 13.44 -1.73
C LEU A 51 10.83 14.16 -2.15
N THR A 52 11.22 13.92 -3.40
CA THR A 52 12.23 14.69 -4.12
C THR A 52 11.75 14.87 -5.55
N ILE A 53 12.05 16.02 -6.14
CA ILE A 53 11.72 16.34 -7.53
C ILE A 53 12.98 16.08 -8.35
N GLY A 54 12.89 15.18 -9.34
CA GLY A 54 13.97 14.92 -10.27
C GLY A 54 14.19 16.11 -11.23
N ALA A 55 15.35 16.13 -11.89
CA ALA A 55 15.67 17.14 -12.91
C ALA A 55 14.69 17.15 -14.10
N ASP A 56 13.91 16.07 -14.25
CA ASP A 56 12.87 15.84 -15.24
C ASP A 56 11.46 16.26 -14.77
N ASN A 57 11.35 17.03 -13.66
CA ASN A 57 10.09 17.39 -13.00
C ASN A 57 9.24 16.18 -12.57
N ARG A 58 9.84 15.00 -12.45
CA ARG A 58 9.17 13.81 -11.95
C ARG A 58 9.27 13.73 -10.44
N LEU A 59 8.16 13.35 -9.82
CA LEU A 59 8.10 13.09 -8.38
C LEU A 59 8.74 11.73 -8.08
N ARG A 60 9.65 11.70 -7.11
CA ARG A 60 10.30 10.48 -6.61
C ARG A 60 10.28 10.47 -5.08
N LEU A 61 10.35 9.29 -4.48
CA LEU A 61 10.54 9.16 -3.04
C LEU A 61 12.03 9.38 -2.70
N ASN A 62 12.31 10.15 -1.66
CA ASN A 62 13.65 10.23 -1.10
C ASN A 62 13.94 9.01 -0.21
N GLU A 63 15.15 8.89 0.33
CA GLU A 63 15.54 7.74 1.17
C GLU A 63 14.63 7.55 2.38
N LYS A 64 14.18 8.64 3.03
CA LYS A 64 13.24 8.56 4.15
C LYS A 64 11.86 8.09 3.70
N GLY A 65 11.42 8.55 2.53
CA GLY A 65 10.17 8.15 1.90
C GLY A 65 10.15 6.69 1.48
N LEU A 66 11.27 6.18 0.98
CA LEU A 66 11.45 4.76 0.67
C LEU A 66 11.30 3.90 1.92
N VAL A 67 12.01 4.23 3.00
CA VAL A 67 11.90 3.51 4.27
C VAL A 67 10.46 3.54 4.81
N ALA A 68 9.83 4.73 4.83
CA ALA A 68 8.45 4.88 5.30
C ALA A 68 7.43 4.11 4.45
N TYR A 69 7.65 4.07 3.12
CA TYR A 69 6.84 3.30 2.19
C TYR A 69 7.02 1.80 2.42
N GLU A 70 8.24 1.31 2.52
CA GLU A 70 8.56 -0.11 2.73
C GLU A 70 8.01 -0.64 4.05
N GLU A 71 8.23 0.07 5.17
CA GLU A 71 7.69 -0.34 6.48
C GLU A 71 6.16 -0.47 6.45
N LYS A 72 5.47 0.40 5.70
CA LYS A 72 4.02 0.31 5.55
C LYS A 72 3.60 -0.77 4.55
N HIS A 73 4.34 -0.92 3.46
CA HIS A 73 4.11 -1.94 2.46
C HIS A 73 4.23 -3.35 3.05
N GLU A 74 5.26 -3.58 3.86
CA GLU A 74 5.49 -4.82 4.58
C GLU A 74 4.32 -5.15 5.52
N ARG A 75 3.88 -4.19 6.34
CA ARG A 75 2.71 -4.37 7.23
C ARG A 75 1.43 -4.71 6.46
N GLU A 76 1.19 -4.07 5.32
CA GLU A 76 0.05 -4.41 4.46
C GLU A 76 0.21 -5.78 3.79
N SER A 77 1.44 -6.15 3.41
CA SER A 77 1.75 -7.46 2.82
C SER A 77 1.50 -8.58 3.82
N ILE A 78 1.99 -8.45 5.05
CA ILE A 78 1.77 -9.40 6.14
C ILE A 78 0.28 -9.56 6.44
N ARG A 79 -0.49 -8.45 6.47
CA ARG A 79 -1.94 -8.52 6.65
C ARG A 79 -2.64 -9.28 5.52
N ARG A 80 -2.20 -9.09 4.26
CA ARG A 80 -2.74 -9.83 3.12
C ARG A 80 -2.39 -11.31 3.20
N LEU A 81 -1.16 -11.64 3.56
CA LEU A 81 -0.71 -13.03 3.76
C LEU A 81 -1.48 -13.72 4.88
N ALA A 82 -1.71 -13.04 6.00
CA ALA A 82 -2.52 -13.56 7.10
C ALA A 82 -3.98 -13.81 6.66
N TRP A 83 -4.56 -12.89 5.87
CA TRP A 83 -5.89 -13.07 5.30
C TRP A 83 -5.96 -14.23 4.31
N THR A 84 -4.98 -14.38 3.42
CA THR A 84 -4.94 -15.52 2.50
C THR A 84 -4.77 -16.84 3.24
N ALA A 85 -3.92 -16.87 4.27
CA ALA A 85 -3.75 -18.04 5.13
C ALA A 85 -5.07 -18.41 5.81
N LEU A 86 -5.80 -17.43 6.35
CA LEU A 86 -7.13 -17.67 6.96
C LEU A 86 -8.11 -18.31 5.96
N TRP A 87 -8.19 -17.79 4.74
CA TRP A 87 -9.08 -18.35 3.71
C TRP A 87 -8.69 -19.76 3.29
N ILE A 88 -7.38 -20.05 3.19
CA ILE A 88 -6.89 -21.40 2.91
C ILE A 88 -7.32 -22.35 4.04
N THR A 89 -7.12 -21.98 5.30
CA THR A 89 -7.52 -22.81 6.45
C THR A 89 -9.03 -23.05 6.48
N VAL A 90 -9.85 -22.02 6.24
CA VAL A 90 -11.31 -22.15 6.16
C VAL A 90 -11.73 -23.06 5.01
N GLY A 91 -11.11 -22.91 3.83
CA GLY A 91 -11.38 -23.73 2.66
C GLY A 91 -11.03 -25.21 2.87
N ILE A 92 -9.89 -25.49 3.51
CA ILE A 92 -9.49 -26.85 3.87
C ILE A 92 -10.48 -27.48 4.86
N SER A 93 -10.92 -26.75 5.89
CA SER A 93 -11.90 -27.23 6.86
C SER A 93 -13.27 -27.53 6.25
N ALA A 94 -13.73 -26.72 5.29
CA ALA A 94 -14.97 -26.97 4.57
C ALA A 94 -14.88 -28.23 3.69
N ALA A 95 -13.76 -28.44 3.01
CA ALA A 95 -13.52 -29.65 2.22
C ALA A 95 -13.48 -30.92 3.09
N ALA A 96 -12.84 -30.86 4.26
CA ALA A 96 -12.79 -31.98 5.19
C ALA A 96 -14.18 -32.37 5.74
N LEU A 97 -15.04 -31.39 6.05
CA LEU A 97 -16.42 -31.64 6.47
C LEU A 97 -17.26 -32.28 5.35
N ALA A 98 -17.09 -31.86 4.10
CA ALA A 98 -17.80 -32.44 2.96
C ALA A 98 -17.43 -33.92 2.75
N VAL A 99 -16.14 -34.28 2.85
CA VAL A 99 -15.69 -35.68 2.75
C VAL A 99 -16.29 -36.54 3.86
N SER A 100 -16.31 -36.03 5.10
CA SER A 100 -16.90 -36.74 6.23
C SER A 100 -18.41 -36.96 6.10
N ILE A 101 -19.16 -35.95 5.63
CA ILE A 101 -20.61 -36.08 5.41
C ILE A 101 -20.92 -37.09 4.30
N VAL A 102 -20.17 -37.05 3.19
CA VAL A 102 -20.35 -38.01 2.08
C VAL A 102 -20.00 -39.43 2.52
N ALA A 103 -18.95 -39.62 3.33
CA ALA A 103 -18.58 -40.94 3.85
C ALA A 103 -19.67 -41.53 4.78
N ILE A 104 -20.34 -40.68 5.59
CA ILE A 104 -21.46 -41.09 6.45
C ILE A 104 -22.72 -41.39 5.63
N ALA A 105 -22.98 -40.65 4.54
CA ALA A 105 -24.16 -40.85 3.71
C ALA A 105 -24.10 -42.07 2.77
N ILE A 106 -22.90 -42.64 2.56
CA ILE A 106 -22.67 -43.83 1.72
C ILE A 106 -22.68 -45.13 2.55
N HIS A 107 -22.64 -45.04 3.89
CA HIS A 107 -22.87 -46.16 4.81
C HIS A 107 -24.33 -46.21 5.25
#